data_AF-A0A0L6JFY2-F1
#
_entry.id   AF-A0A0L6JFY2-F1
#
_cell.length_a   1.000
_cell.length_b   1.000
_cell.length_c   1.000
_cell.angle_alpha   90.00
_cell.angle_beta   90.00
_cell.angle_gamma   90.00
#
_symmetry.space_group_name_H-M   'P 1'
#
loop_
_entity.id
_entity.type
_entity.pdbx_description
1 polymer ?
#
loop_
_entity_poly.entity_id
_entity_poly.type
_entity_poly.pdbx_seq_one_letter_code
_entity_poly.pdbx_strand_id
1 'polypeptide(L)'
;MPRQDEQKTMPARATYPPPQSGGLAPALMRNIETLQERRSAAERNASMQERVAEAITRFTGSMAFVYLHVVLFGFWSLVNSGLLPILPKWDESFVILGTSASVEAIFLSTFVLISQNRMAAAADKRADLDLHISLLAEHEVTKLVAMVSAITERLGIQTEADPEVDELRQDVAPNAVLDEIERNGGS
;
A
#
# COMPACT_ATOMS: atom_id res chain seq x y z
N MET A 1 23.32 -73.49 -7.97
CA MET A 1 22.49 -72.63 -8.84
C MET A 1 21.12 -73.27 -9.00
N PRO A 2 19.98 -72.54 -9.07
CA PRO A 2 19.75 -71.07 -9.02
C PRO A 2 18.96 -70.64 -7.75
N ARG A 3 19.37 -69.55 -7.07
CA ARG A 3 18.77 -68.19 -7.03
C ARG A 3 17.25 -68.13 -6.82
N GLN A 4 16.87 -67.83 -5.56
CA GLN A 4 15.54 -67.41 -5.16
C GLN A 4 15.28 -65.99 -5.68
N ASP A 5 14.12 -65.80 -6.28
CA ASP A 5 13.61 -64.52 -6.71
C ASP A 5 13.19 -63.69 -5.49
N GLU A 6 14.11 -62.87 -4.97
CA GLU A 6 13.77 -61.77 -4.07
C GLU A 6 13.05 -60.68 -4.87
N GLN A 7 11.74 -60.86 -5.08
CA GLN A 7 10.85 -59.75 -5.39
C GLN A 7 10.83 -58.79 -4.20
N LYS A 8 11.73 -57.81 -4.25
CA LYS A 8 11.76 -56.65 -3.36
C LYS A 8 10.46 -55.87 -3.55
N THR A 9 9.47 -56.14 -2.71
CA THR A 9 8.22 -55.39 -2.61
C THR A 9 8.56 -53.91 -2.41
N MET A 10 8.40 -53.09 -3.45
CA MET A 10 8.56 -51.65 -3.31
C MET A 10 7.47 -51.14 -2.36
N PRO A 11 7.78 -50.36 -1.31
CA PRO A 11 6.74 -49.74 -0.50
C PRO A 11 5.90 -48.86 -1.43
N ALA A 12 4.59 -49.10 -1.42
CA ALA A 12 3.61 -48.33 -2.17
C ALA A 12 3.87 -46.84 -1.94
N ARG A 13 4.07 -46.07 -3.03
CA ARG A 13 4.15 -44.61 -2.99
C ARG A 13 2.98 -44.10 -2.16
N ALA A 14 3.27 -43.54 -0.98
CA ALA A 14 2.29 -42.82 -0.20
C ALA A 14 1.94 -41.54 -0.96
N THR A 15 1.01 -41.65 -1.91
CA THR A 15 0.33 -40.51 -2.50
C THR A 15 -0.52 -39.88 -1.41
N TYR A 16 0.02 -38.84 -0.78
CA TYR A 16 -0.77 -37.97 0.07
C TYR A 16 -1.93 -37.41 -0.77
N PRO A 17 -3.18 -37.54 -0.29
CA PRO A 17 -4.28 -36.87 -0.96
C PRO A 17 -4.03 -35.36 -0.93
N PRO A 18 -4.32 -34.63 -2.03
CA PRO A 18 -4.22 -33.18 -2.03
C PRO A 18 -5.08 -32.61 -0.89
N PRO A 19 -4.64 -31.55 -0.19
CA PRO A 19 -5.39 -30.96 0.90
C PRO A 19 -6.80 -30.59 0.41
N GLN A 20 -7.81 -31.08 1.11
CA GLN A 20 -9.21 -30.86 0.75
C GLN A 20 -9.53 -29.37 0.84
N SER A 21 -9.92 -28.78 -0.29
CA SER A 21 -10.29 -27.37 -0.48
C SER A 21 -11.48 -26.87 0.37
N GLY A 22 -12.13 -27.75 1.13
CA GLY A 22 -13.29 -27.44 1.97
C GLY A 22 -12.97 -26.68 3.27
N GLY A 23 -11.71 -26.64 3.72
CA GLY A 23 -11.30 -25.97 4.96
C GLY A 23 -10.88 -24.50 4.80
N LEU A 24 -10.33 -24.12 3.64
CA LEU A 24 -9.90 -22.74 3.38
C LEU A 24 -11.10 -21.79 3.27
N ALA A 25 -12.17 -22.20 2.59
CA ALA A 25 -13.35 -21.36 2.38
C ALA A 25 -13.99 -20.87 3.68
N PRO A 26 -14.32 -21.71 4.68
CA PRO A 26 -14.91 -21.24 5.93
C PRO A 26 -13.94 -20.45 6.82
N ALA A 27 -12.63 -20.72 6.75
CA ALA A 27 -11.62 -19.94 7.47
C ALA A 27 -11.40 -18.56 6.83
N LEU A 28 -11.33 -18.47 5.50
CA LEU A 28 -11.31 -17.21 4.75
C LEU A 28 -12.58 -16.41 4.99
N MET A 29 -13.75 -17.05 4.90
CA MET A 29 -15.04 -16.37 5.08
C MET A 29 -15.13 -15.74 6.47
N ARG A 30 -14.72 -16.48 7.51
CA ARG A 30 -14.65 -15.99 8.90
C ARG A 30 -13.65 -14.85 9.05
N ASN A 31 -12.46 -14.95 8.45
CA ASN A 31 -11.47 -13.88 8.49
C ASN A 31 -11.96 -12.61 7.77
N ILE A 32 -12.61 -12.76 6.61
CA ILE A 32 -13.21 -11.66 5.85
C ILE A 32 -14.33 -11.00 6.66
N GLU A 33 -15.18 -11.79 7.31
CA GLU A 33 -16.24 -11.30 8.20
C GLU A 33 -15.66 -10.51 9.38
N THR A 34 -14.62 -11.05 10.04
CA THR A 34 -13.96 -10.37 11.17
C THR A 34 -13.29 -9.04 10.72
N LEU A 35 -12.72 -9.00 9.52
CA LEU A 35 -12.12 -7.79 8.93
C LEU A 35 -13.19 -6.77 8.53
N GLN A 36 -14.31 -7.21 7.96
CA GLN A 36 -15.45 -6.35 7.64
C GLN A 36 -16.09 -5.76 8.91
N GLU A 37 -16.28 -6.57 9.95
CA GLU A 37 -16.79 -6.10 11.23
C GLU A 37 -15.88 -5.02 11.82
N ARG A 38 -14.54 -5.23 11.83
CA ARG A 38 -13.60 -4.23 12.31
C ARG A 38 -13.59 -2.94 11.49
N ARG A 39 -13.65 -3.04 10.15
CA ARG A 39 -13.77 -1.85 9.28
C ARG A 39 -15.07 -1.10 9.54
N SER A 40 -16.18 -1.82 9.61
CA SER A 40 -17.49 -1.20 9.84
C SER A 40 -17.59 -0.58 11.24
N ALA A 41 -16.98 -1.18 12.26
CA ALA A 41 -16.90 -0.62 13.60
C ALA A 41 -16.02 0.64 13.64
N ALA A 42 -14.92 0.67 12.90
CA ALA A 42 -14.08 1.86 12.76
C ALA A 42 -14.83 2.99 12.03
N GLU A 43 -15.54 2.68 10.94
CA GLU A 43 -16.34 3.65 10.18
C GLU A 43 -17.53 4.19 10.99
N ARG A 44 -18.17 3.37 11.83
CA ARG A 44 -19.28 3.79 12.69
C ARG A 44 -18.84 4.66 13.87
N ASN A 45 -17.59 4.52 14.31
CA ASN A 45 -17.01 5.33 15.39
C ASN A 45 -16.25 6.56 14.89
N ALA A 46 -16.13 6.76 13.57
CA ALA A 46 -15.52 7.95 13.01
C ALA A 46 -16.33 9.19 13.43
N SER A 47 -15.68 10.11 14.14
CA SER A 47 -16.31 11.35 14.58
C SER A 47 -16.82 12.14 13.36
N MET A 48 -17.85 12.97 13.52
CA MET A 48 -18.33 13.82 12.40
C MET A 48 -17.22 14.69 11.82
N GLN A 49 -16.24 15.09 12.64
CA GLN A 49 -15.06 15.85 12.24
C GLN A 49 -14.15 15.04 11.31
N GLU A 50 -13.98 13.75 11.58
CA GLU A 50 -13.14 12.84 10.80
C GLU A 50 -13.75 12.54 9.43
N ARG A 51 -15.08 12.36 9.39
CA ARG A 51 -15.82 12.22 8.13
C ARG A 51 -15.73 13.49 7.27
N VAL A 52 -15.82 14.66 7.88
CA VAL A 52 -15.64 15.95 7.20
C VAL A 52 -14.21 16.11 6.71
N ALA A 53 -13.21 15.77 7.52
CA ALA A 53 -11.80 15.83 7.12
C ALA A 53 -11.49 14.91 5.94
N GLU A 54 -12.08 13.70 5.91
CA GLU A 54 -11.92 12.76 4.80
C GLU A 54 -12.60 13.25 3.51
N ALA A 55 -13.80 13.81 3.63
CA ALA A 55 -14.49 14.43 2.50
C ALA A 55 -13.71 15.62 1.93
N ILE A 56 -13.21 16.52 2.79
CA ILE A 56 -12.40 17.68 2.39
C ILE A 56 -11.13 17.22 1.69
N THR A 57 -10.43 16.23 2.23
CA THR A 57 -9.16 15.75 1.64
C THR A 57 -9.36 15.17 0.25
N ARG A 58 -10.40 14.35 0.07
CA ARG A 58 -10.74 13.80 -1.25
C ARG A 58 -11.18 14.89 -2.22
N PHE A 59 -11.89 15.91 -1.73
CA PHE A 59 -12.37 17.03 -2.53
C PHE A 59 -11.23 17.94 -2.98
N THR A 60 -10.40 18.40 -2.05
CA THR A 60 -9.26 19.30 -2.30
C THR A 60 -8.18 18.65 -3.16
N GLY A 61 -8.02 17.32 -3.11
CA GLY A 61 -7.10 16.57 -3.98
C GLY A 61 -7.62 16.29 -5.39
N SER A 62 -8.84 16.74 -5.75
CA SER A 62 -9.49 16.41 -7.03
C SER A 62 -9.50 17.58 -8.01
N MET A 63 -9.40 17.29 -9.32
CA MET A 63 -9.58 18.30 -10.38
C MET A 63 -10.97 18.93 -10.39
N ALA A 64 -11.98 18.25 -9.83
CA ALA A 64 -13.34 18.79 -9.70
C ALA A 64 -13.38 20.08 -8.85
N PHE A 65 -12.51 20.18 -7.84
CA PHE A 65 -12.38 21.36 -7.01
C PHE A 65 -11.95 22.59 -7.81
N VAL A 66 -10.96 22.41 -8.69
CA VAL A 66 -10.43 23.46 -9.55
C VAL A 66 -11.51 23.95 -10.53
N TYR A 67 -12.21 23.02 -11.19
CA TYR A 67 -13.29 23.38 -12.10
C TYR A 67 -14.44 24.11 -11.41
N LEU A 68 -14.81 23.69 -10.19
CA LEU A 68 -15.82 24.39 -9.40
C LEU A 68 -15.43 25.86 -9.15
N HIS A 69 -14.17 26.12 -8.76
CA HIS A 69 -13.69 27.49 -8.52
C HIS A 69 -13.66 28.32 -9.80
N VAL A 70 -13.20 27.74 -10.91
CA VAL A 70 -13.18 28.43 -12.21
C VAL A 70 -14.60 28.79 -12.66
N VAL A 71 -15.56 27.87 -12.50
CA VAL A 71 -16.96 28.13 -12.83
C VAL A 71 -17.58 29.16 -11.88
N LEU A 72 -17.31 29.07 -10.58
CA LEU A 72 -17.86 29.99 -9.58
C LEU A 72 -17.34 31.42 -9.78
N PHE A 73 -16.01 31.59 -9.85
CA PHE A 73 -15.40 32.91 -10.09
C PHE A 73 -15.70 33.42 -11.50
N GLY A 74 -15.71 32.54 -12.50
CA GLY A 74 -16.08 32.89 -13.86
C GLY A 74 -17.54 33.35 -13.95
N PHE A 75 -18.47 32.61 -13.35
CA PHE A 75 -19.88 32.98 -13.29
C PHE A 75 -20.08 34.31 -12.57
N TRP A 76 -19.45 34.50 -11.41
CA TRP A 76 -19.50 35.77 -10.69
C TRP A 76 -18.96 36.92 -11.55
N SER A 77 -17.82 36.71 -12.22
CA SER A 77 -17.21 37.71 -13.11
C SER A 77 -18.15 38.07 -14.26
N LEU A 78 -18.77 37.09 -14.93
CA LEU A 78 -19.71 37.30 -16.03
C LEU A 78 -20.97 38.07 -15.59
N VAL A 79 -21.53 37.72 -14.42
CA VAL A 79 -22.68 38.43 -13.83
C VAL A 79 -22.30 39.87 -13.49
N ASN A 80 -21.15 40.09 -12.86
CA ASN A 80 -20.71 41.42 -12.42
C ASN A 80 -20.27 42.32 -13.59
N SER A 81 -19.74 41.76 -14.68
CA SER A 81 -19.45 42.52 -15.91
C SER A 81 -20.70 43.00 -16.66
N GLY A 82 -21.90 42.57 -16.25
CA GLY A 82 -23.16 42.98 -16.86
C GLY A 82 -23.51 42.26 -18.16
N LEU A 83 -22.84 41.13 -18.44
CA LEU A 83 -23.13 40.29 -19.62
C LEU A 83 -24.46 39.52 -19.45
N LEU A 84 -24.90 39.32 -18.20
CA LEU A 84 -26.20 38.78 -17.84
C LEU A 84 -27.04 39.88 -17.14
N PRO A 85 -28.15 40.36 -17.73
CA PRO A 85 -28.96 41.46 -17.20
C PRO A 85 -29.89 41.01 -16.05
N ILE A 86 -29.36 40.23 -15.11
CA ILE A 86 -30.14 39.62 -14.02
C ILE A 86 -30.03 40.46 -12.73
N LEU A 87 -28.90 41.15 -12.52
CA LEU A 87 -28.64 41.99 -11.33
C LEU A 87 -27.94 43.31 -11.73
N PRO A 88 -28.25 44.43 -11.06
CA PRO A 88 -27.49 45.68 -11.22
C PRO A 88 -26.05 45.52 -10.74
N LYS A 89 -25.08 46.15 -11.44
CA LYS A 89 -23.65 46.13 -11.09
C LYS A 89 -23.44 46.65 -9.65
N TRP A 90 -23.06 45.77 -8.74
CA TRP A 90 -22.92 46.10 -7.31
C TRP A 90 -21.47 46.12 -6.81
N ASP A 91 -20.51 45.53 -7.57
CA ASP A 91 -19.07 45.56 -7.26
C ASP A 91 -18.23 45.97 -8.49
N GLU A 92 -18.30 47.23 -8.92
CA GLU A 92 -17.64 47.72 -10.13
C GLU A 92 -16.09 47.59 -10.10
N SER A 93 -15.49 47.53 -8.90
CA SER A 93 -14.04 47.39 -8.69
C SER A 93 -13.57 45.98 -8.36
N PHE A 94 -14.46 44.98 -8.27
CA PHE A 94 -14.17 43.60 -7.87
C PHE A 94 -13.49 43.46 -6.48
N VAL A 95 -13.60 44.49 -5.62
CA VAL A 95 -12.89 44.54 -4.34
C VAL A 95 -13.50 43.57 -3.33
N ILE A 96 -14.83 43.42 -3.34
CA ILE A 96 -15.52 42.49 -2.44
C ILE A 96 -15.14 41.06 -2.82
N LEU A 97 -15.14 40.78 -4.13
CA LEU A 97 -14.75 39.48 -4.68
C LEU A 97 -13.29 39.13 -4.35
N GLY A 98 -12.36 40.06 -4.56
CA GLY A 98 -10.95 39.85 -4.26
C GLY A 98 -10.68 39.65 -2.77
N THR A 99 -11.38 40.40 -1.91
CA THR A 99 -11.27 40.26 -0.45
C THR A 99 -11.81 38.91 0.01
N SER A 100 -12.98 38.50 -0.47
CA SER A 100 -13.57 37.20 -0.13
C SER A 100 -12.73 36.04 -0.64
N ALA A 101 -12.24 36.11 -1.89
CA ALA A 101 -11.39 35.08 -2.48
C ALA A 101 -10.05 34.95 -1.73
N SER A 102 -9.49 36.06 -1.21
CA SER A 102 -8.27 36.03 -0.41
C SER A 102 -8.46 35.30 0.92
N VAL A 103 -9.58 35.55 1.61
CA VAL A 103 -9.93 34.83 2.84
C VAL A 103 -10.16 33.36 2.54
N GLU A 104 -10.92 33.05 1.49
CA GLU A 104 -11.18 31.67 1.06
C GLU A 104 -9.88 30.93 0.73
N ALA A 105 -8.92 31.56 0.04
CA ALA A 105 -7.63 30.97 -0.29
C ALA A 105 -6.82 30.56 0.95
N ILE A 106 -6.87 31.33 2.05
CA ILE A 106 -6.19 30.96 3.32
C ILE A 106 -6.80 29.67 3.91
N PHE A 107 -8.13 29.58 3.94
CA PHE A 107 -8.82 28.37 4.40
C PHE A 107 -8.49 27.17 3.52
N LEU A 108 -8.53 27.36 2.19
CA LEU A 108 -8.20 26.31 1.22
C LEU A 108 -6.77 25.84 1.37
N SER A 109 -5.80 26.74 1.44
CA SER A 109 -4.39 26.40 1.64
C SER A 109 -4.18 25.61 2.94
N THR A 110 -4.85 26.01 4.02
CA THR A 110 -4.81 25.26 5.29
C THR A 110 -5.40 23.86 5.14
N PHE A 111 -6.55 23.71 4.46
CA PHE A 111 -7.15 22.40 4.21
C PHE A 111 -6.29 21.52 3.28
N VAL A 112 -5.69 22.11 2.25
CA VAL A 112 -4.71 21.45 1.36
C VAL A 112 -3.55 20.94 2.21
N LEU A 113 -2.97 21.77 3.08
CA LEU A 113 -1.82 21.39 3.90
C LEU A 113 -2.16 20.26 4.88
N ILE A 114 -3.33 20.33 5.54
CA ILE A 114 -3.80 19.24 6.43
C ILE A 114 -4.02 17.94 5.64
N SER A 115 -4.62 18.04 4.45
CA SER A 115 -4.83 16.91 3.54
C SER A 115 -3.49 16.29 3.12
N GLN A 116 -2.54 17.11 2.68
CA GLN A 116 -1.19 16.70 2.29
C GLN A 116 -0.44 16.04 3.45
N ASN A 117 -0.45 16.64 4.64
CA ASN A 117 0.21 16.07 5.81
C ASN A 117 -0.35 14.68 6.16
N ARG A 118 -1.68 14.50 6.05
CA ARG A 118 -2.30 13.19 6.29
C ARG A 118 -1.94 12.16 5.22
N MET A 119 -1.90 12.56 3.95
CA MET A 119 -1.46 11.69 2.85
C MET A 119 0.01 11.29 3.02
N ALA A 120 0.87 12.23 3.42
CA ALA A 120 2.27 11.96 3.71
C ALA A 120 2.45 10.95 4.85
N ALA A 121 1.76 11.14 5.98
CA ALA A 121 1.79 10.19 7.08
C ALA A 121 1.28 8.79 6.69
N ALA A 122 0.25 8.71 5.84
CA ALA A 122 -0.27 7.44 5.34
C ALA A 122 0.69 6.76 4.36
N ALA A 123 1.40 7.54 3.53
CA ALA A 123 2.41 7.04 2.60
C ALA A 123 3.65 6.52 3.34
N ASP A 124 4.12 7.25 4.36
CA ASP A 124 5.25 6.87 5.19
C ASP A 124 5.01 5.54 5.90
N LYS A 125 3.83 5.36 6.50
CA LYS A 125 3.42 4.09 7.12
C LYS A 125 3.37 2.93 6.12
N ARG A 126 2.98 3.18 4.86
CA ARG A 126 2.99 2.13 3.83
C ARG A 126 4.42 1.77 3.43
N ALA A 127 5.30 2.75 3.29
CA ALA A 127 6.70 2.52 2.96
C ALA A 127 7.40 1.67 4.04
N ASP A 128 7.15 1.95 5.32
CA ASP A 128 7.68 1.14 6.44
C ASP A 128 7.17 -0.32 6.42
N LEU A 129 5.87 -0.51 6.13
CA LEU A 129 5.29 -1.86 5.99
C LEU A 129 5.87 -2.61 4.78
N ASP A 130 6.02 -1.94 3.65
CA ASP A 130 6.57 -2.54 2.42
C ASP A 130 8.05 -2.93 2.62
N LEU A 131 8.82 -2.12 3.35
CA LEU A 131 10.18 -2.44 3.75
C LEU A 131 10.23 -3.69 4.62
N HIS A 132 9.40 -3.75 5.68
CA HIS A 132 9.34 -4.92 6.56
C HIS A 132 8.93 -6.21 5.83
N ILE A 133 7.95 -6.13 4.93
CA ILE A 133 7.53 -7.27 4.10
C ILE A 133 8.69 -7.72 3.20
N SER A 134 9.42 -6.78 2.60
CA SER A 134 10.56 -7.09 1.74
C SER A 134 11.68 -7.78 2.51
N LEU A 135 12.04 -7.28 3.69
CA LEU A 135 13.06 -7.88 4.56
C LEU A 135 12.65 -9.28 5.05
N LEU A 136 11.37 -9.45 5.42
CA LEU A 136 10.86 -10.76 5.82
C LEU A 136 10.90 -11.75 4.65
N ALA A 137 10.45 -11.32 3.46
CA ALA A 137 10.49 -12.13 2.26
C ALA A 137 11.93 -12.53 1.89
N GLU A 138 12.89 -11.61 1.98
CA GLU A 138 14.30 -11.87 1.74
C GLU A 138 14.86 -12.92 2.73
N HIS A 139 14.52 -12.79 4.02
CA HIS A 139 14.90 -13.78 5.03
C HIS A 139 14.30 -15.17 4.75
N GLU A 140 13.02 -15.22 4.39
CA GLU A 140 12.33 -16.47 4.04
C GLU A 140 12.93 -17.11 2.78
N VAL A 141 13.21 -16.33 1.73
CA VAL A 141 13.86 -16.81 0.51
C VAL A 141 15.24 -17.36 0.82
N THR A 142 16.06 -16.64 1.59
CA THR A 142 17.39 -17.10 2.00
C THR A 142 17.30 -18.42 2.78
N LYS A 143 16.33 -18.54 3.68
CA LYS A 143 16.10 -19.78 4.44
C LYS A 143 15.67 -20.93 3.53
N LEU A 144 14.82 -20.66 2.54
CA LEU A 144 14.41 -21.66 1.54
C LEU A 144 15.62 -22.11 0.72
N VAL A 145 16.45 -21.18 0.24
CA VAL A 145 17.71 -21.51 -0.46
C VAL A 145 18.59 -22.38 0.43
N ALA A 146 18.83 -21.99 1.68
CA ALA A 146 19.65 -22.77 2.61
C ALA A 146 19.11 -24.19 2.86
N MET A 147 17.79 -24.34 3.02
CA MET A 147 17.16 -25.65 3.18
C MET A 147 17.24 -26.49 1.91
N VAL A 148 17.02 -25.89 0.73
CA VAL A 148 17.12 -26.57 -0.57
C VAL A 148 18.55 -27.03 -0.82
N SER A 149 19.56 -26.16 -0.62
CA SER A 149 20.97 -26.52 -0.73
C SER A 149 21.36 -27.69 0.19
N ALA A 150 20.86 -27.69 1.42
CA ALA A 150 21.10 -28.81 2.35
C ALA A 150 20.48 -30.13 1.86
N ILE A 151 19.36 -30.07 1.12
CA ILE A 151 18.72 -31.25 0.51
C ILE A 151 19.52 -31.73 -0.71
N THR A 152 19.92 -30.85 -1.62
CA THR A 152 20.74 -31.22 -2.80
C THR A 152 22.08 -31.83 -2.39
N GLU A 153 22.75 -31.26 -1.38
CA GLU A 153 24.00 -31.79 -0.83
C GLU A 153 23.81 -33.20 -0.24
N ARG A 154 22.74 -33.42 0.53
CA ARG A 154 22.40 -34.76 1.09
C ARG A 154 22.08 -35.80 0.01
N LEU A 155 21.52 -35.37 -1.13
CA LEU A 155 21.15 -36.24 -2.25
C LEU A 155 22.30 -36.43 -3.26
N GLY A 156 23.38 -35.66 -3.15
CA GLY A 156 24.52 -35.70 -4.08
C GLY A 156 24.16 -35.23 -5.50
N ILE A 157 23.14 -34.37 -5.62
CA ILE A 157 22.68 -33.83 -6.90
C ILE A 157 23.36 -32.47 -7.06
N GLN A 158 24.13 -32.31 -8.14
CA GLN A 158 24.62 -30.99 -8.55
C GLN A 158 23.55 -30.29 -9.38
N THR A 159 23.28 -29.04 -9.02
CA THR A 159 22.33 -28.19 -9.72
C THR A 159 23.07 -27.12 -10.51
N GLU A 160 22.55 -26.73 -11.69
CA GLU A 160 23.15 -25.65 -12.49
C GLU A 160 23.20 -24.31 -11.74
N ALA A 161 22.39 -24.14 -10.69
CA ALA A 161 22.35 -22.97 -9.82
C ALA A 161 23.40 -22.98 -8.69
N ASP A 162 24.18 -24.05 -8.52
CA ASP A 162 25.18 -24.16 -7.43
C ASP A 162 26.22 -23.01 -7.40
N PRO A 163 26.76 -22.51 -8.54
CA PRO A 163 27.68 -21.38 -8.52
C PRO A 163 27.00 -20.08 -8.04
N GLU A 164 25.75 -19.85 -8.42
CA GLU A 164 24.96 -18.64 -8.11
C GLU A 164 24.49 -18.65 -6.65
N VAL A 165 24.19 -19.83 -6.10
CA VAL A 165 23.82 -20.02 -4.69
C VAL A 165 25.00 -19.81 -3.73
N ASP A 166 26.22 -20.21 -4.13
CA ASP A 166 27.42 -19.95 -3.33
C ASP A 166 27.80 -18.46 -3.30
N GLU A 167 27.51 -17.73 -4.38
CA GLU A 167 27.68 -16.26 -4.44
C GLU A 167 26.67 -15.56 -3.52
N LEU A 168 25.39 -15.96 -3.55
CA LEU A 168 24.34 -15.45 -2.64
C LEU A 168 24.64 -15.74 -1.16
N ARG A 169 25.30 -16.85 -0.84
CA ARG A 169 25.74 -17.16 0.54
C ARG A 169 26.85 -16.26 1.05
N GLN A 170 27.66 -15.67 0.15
CA GLN A 170 28.70 -14.71 0.53
C GLN A 170 28.14 -13.30 0.76
N ASP A 171 27.11 -12.89 0.02
CA ASP A 171 26.56 -11.53 0.09
C ASP A 171 25.44 -11.33 1.13
N VAL A 172 24.72 -12.39 1.53
CA VAL A 172 23.63 -12.27 2.50
C VAL A 172 24.15 -12.41 3.94
N ALA A 173 24.81 -11.37 4.43
CA ALA A 173 24.91 -11.09 5.87
C ALA A 173 23.93 -9.94 6.19
N PRO A 174 22.69 -10.23 6.65
CA PRO A 174 21.63 -9.23 6.82
C PRO A 174 22.03 -8.03 7.70
N ASN A 175 22.92 -8.24 8.66
CA ASN A 175 23.40 -7.19 9.56
C ASN A 175 24.41 -6.24 8.90
N ALA A 176 25.17 -6.70 7.90
CA ALA A 176 26.20 -5.87 7.26
C ALA A 176 25.60 -4.76 6.37
N VAL A 177 24.43 -5.02 5.77
CA VAL A 177 23.71 -4.02 4.95
C VAL A 177 23.03 -2.97 5.84
N LEU A 178 22.47 -3.37 6.98
CA LEU A 178 21.85 -2.45 7.95
C LEU A 178 22.90 -1.54 8.61
N ASP A 179 24.06 -2.08 9.00
CA ASP A 179 25.18 -1.30 9.58
C ASP A 179 25.73 -0.26 8.59
N GLU A 180 25.74 -0.55 7.27
CA GLU A 180 26.23 0.37 6.25
C GLU A 180 25.22 1.50 5.93
N ILE A 181 23.91 1.24 6.05
CA ILE A 181 22.86 2.26 5.87
C ILE A 181 22.83 3.23 7.06
N GLU A 182 22.99 2.75 8.31
CA GLU A 182 23.11 3.64 9.48
C GLU A 182 24.38 4.50 9.43
N ARG A 183 25.47 3.96 8.88
CA ARG A 183 26.75 4.66 8.74
C ARG A 183 26.73 5.78 7.70
N ASN A 184 25.95 5.63 6.63
CA ASN A 184 25.82 6.64 5.57
C ASN A 184 24.56 7.53 5.67
N GLY A 185 23.52 7.11 6.39
CA GLY A 185 22.27 7.87 6.57
C GLY A 185 22.31 8.92 7.70
N GLY A 186 23.41 9.00 8.44
CA GLY A 186 23.59 9.91 9.58
C GLY A 186 24.44 11.17 9.31
N SER A 187 24.73 11.51 8.06
CA SER A 187 25.50 12.71 7.67
C SER A 187 24.64 13.76 6.97
#